data_AF-A0A7Y4QU65-F1
#
_entry.id   AF-A0A7Y4QU65-F1
#
_cell.length_a   1.000
_cell.length_b   1.000
_cell.length_c   1.000
_cell.angle_alpha   90.00
_cell.angle_beta   90.00
_cell.angle_gamma   90.00
#
_symmetry.space_group_name_H-M   'P 1'
#
loop_
_entity.id
_entity.type
_entity.pdbx_description
1 polymer ?
#
loop_
_entity_poly.entity_id
_entity_poly.type
_entity_poly.pdbx_seq_one_letter_code
_entity_poly.pdbx_strand_id
1 'polypeptide(L)'
;MFKDLKIVFYAVMLIGMGIFIASCGNDNPVDTGSNETLLYEESGLVDSVVVTGCYDYTRFRFLNDTFYFGAYSKLRVEFESLTSSDRARISFVSYNAAVTNQILYTKNNEEVNMLHSFELSAPVDTTWLELRLYLSPQVCGENEYRFIRARDLKIYGIK
;
A
#
# COMPACT_ATOMS: atom_id res chain seq x y z
N MET A 1 -50.78 -34.64 18.67
CA MET A 1 -49.35 -34.99 18.84
C MET A 1 -48.43 -34.41 17.76
N PHE A 2 -48.83 -34.29 16.48
CA PHE A 2 -47.97 -33.69 15.42
C PHE A 2 -48.02 -32.16 15.28
N LYS A 3 -48.99 -31.47 15.90
CA LYS A 3 -49.08 -29.99 15.84
C LYS A 3 -48.03 -29.32 16.72
N ASP A 4 -47.72 -29.91 17.88
CA ASP A 4 -46.78 -29.35 18.85
C ASP A 4 -45.33 -29.41 18.34
N LEU A 5 -45.00 -30.45 17.55
CA LEU A 5 -43.69 -30.61 16.92
C LEU A 5 -43.39 -29.49 15.89
N LYS A 6 -44.41 -29.00 15.18
CA LYS A 6 -44.24 -27.92 14.19
C LYS A 6 -43.93 -26.59 14.87
N ILE A 7 -44.56 -26.30 16.00
CA ILE A 7 -44.35 -25.05 16.75
C ILE A 7 -42.92 -25.01 17.32
N VAL A 8 -42.44 -26.13 17.86
CA VAL A 8 -41.06 -26.24 18.37
C VAL A 8 -40.04 -26.06 17.24
N PHE A 9 -40.29 -26.63 16.07
CA PHE A 9 -39.40 -26.48 14.91
C PHE A 9 -39.28 -25.02 14.43
N TYR A 10 -40.40 -24.29 14.35
CA TYR A 10 -40.38 -22.87 13.98
C TYR A 10 -39.68 -21.98 15.02
N ALA A 11 -39.85 -22.28 16.31
CA ALA A 11 -39.17 -21.55 17.38
C ALA A 11 -37.64 -21.72 17.31
N VAL A 12 -37.15 -22.94 17.05
CA VAL A 12 -35.71 -23.22 16.93
C VAL A 12 -35.11 -22.54 15.70
N MET A 13 -35.82 -22.52 14.57
CA MET A 13 -35.38 -21.82 13.35
C MET A 13 -35.27 -20.29 13.56
N LEU A 14 -36.23 -19.68 14.25
CA LEU A 14 -36.21 -18.23 14.52
C LEU A 14 -35.06 -17.83 15.46
N ILE A 15 -34.79 -18.64 16.49
CA ILE A 15 -33.65 -18.41 17.40
C ILE A 15 -32.32 -18.57 16.65
N GLY A 16 -32.21 -19.60 15.79
CA GLY A 16 -31.02 -19.82 14.97
C GLY A 16 -30.72 -18.63 14.04
N MET A 17 -31.73 -18.10 13.35
CA MET A 17 -31.57 -16.92 12.48
C MET A 17 -31.15 -15.66 13.24
N GLY A 18 -31.66 -15.45 14.46
CA GLY A 18 -31.30 -14.30 15.30
C GLY A 18 -29.81 -14.29 15.70
N ILE A 19 -29.24 -15.46 15.94
CA ILE A 19 -27.82 -15.59 16.33
C ILE A 19 -26.89 -15.27 15.15
N PHE A 20 -27.25 -15.65 13.91
CA PHE A 20 -26.48 -15.30 12.73
C PHE A 20 -26.47 -13.79 12.43
N ILE A 21 -27.60 -13.10 12.66
CA ILE A 21 -27.68 -11.64 12.44
C ILE A 21 -26.87 -10.88 13.50
N ALA A 22 -26.87 -11.34 14.76
CA ALA A 22 -26.05 -10.74 15.81
C ALA A 22 -24.54 -10.97 15.62
N SER A 23 -24.14 -12.06 14.95
CA SER A 23 -22.72 -12.38 14.73
C SER A 23 -22.07 -11.61 13.56
N CYS A 24 -22.84 -11.01 12.66
CA CYS A 24 -22.32 -10.25 11.52
C CYS A 24 -22.32 -8.73 11.74
N GLY A 25 -22.72 -8.26 12.92
CA GLY A 25 -22.85 -6.83 13.23
C GLY A 25 -21.74 -6.23 14.09
N ASN A 26 -20.71 -7.01 14.44
CA ASN A 26 -19.64 -6.58 15.33
C ASN A 26 -18.28 -6.50 14.62
N ASP A 27 -18.30 -6.15 13.33
CA ASP A 27 -17.15 -5.50 12.73
C ASP A 27 -17.05 -4.14 13.42
N ASN A 28 -16.15 -4.04 14.39
CA ASN A 28 -15.75 -2.77 14.96
C ASN A 28 -15.58 -1.78 13.79
N PRO A 29 -16.28 -0.63 13.78
CA PRO A 29 -15.91 0.42 12.86
C PRO A 29 -14.43 0.70 13.12
N VAL A 30 -13.60 0.48 12.11
CA VAL A 30 -12.19 0.89 12.14
C VAL A 30 -12.21 2.34 12.57
N ASP A 31 -11.64 2.59 13.75
CA ASP A 31 -11.60 3.88 14.40
C ASP A 31 -10.88 4.87 13.47
N THR A 32 -11.65 5.57 12.63
CA THR A 32 -11.21 6.71 11.80
C THR A 32 -11.05 7.96 12.66
N GLY A 33 -10.47 7.80 13.84
CA GLY A 33 -10.16 8.87 14.80
C GLY A 33 -9.01 9.78 14.35
N SER A 34 -8.32 9.45 13.26
CA SER A 34 -7.37 10.33 12.58
C SER A 34 -8.11 11.12 11.49
N ASN A 35 -7.92 12.44 11.49
CA ASN A 35 -8.49 13.36 10.51
C ASN A 35 -7.69 13.24 9.19
N GLU A 36 -7.76 12.07 8.56
CA GLU A 36 -7.01 11.70 7.35
C GLU A 36 -7.71 12.22 6.10
N THR A 37 -6.94 12.77 5.18
CA THR A 37 -7.42 13.24 3.87
C THR A 37 -6.65 12.52 2.79
N LEU A 38 -7.32 11.78 1.90
CA LEU A 38 -6.69 11.19 0.72
C LEU A 38 -6.23 12.32 -0.22
N LEU A 39 -4.91 12.43 -0.44
CA LEU A 39 -4.29 13.45 -1.29
C LEU A 39 -4.03 12.92 -2.70
N TYR A 40 -3.70 11.64 -2.80
CA TYR A 40 -3.38 10.99 -4.06
C TYR A 40 -3.74 9.50 -4.02
N GLU A 41 -4.26 8.99 -5.12
CA GLU A 41 -4.52 7.56 -5.33
C GLU A 41 -4.21 7.18 -6.78
N GLU A 42 -3.40 6.12 -6.95
CA GLU A 42 -3.23 5.41 -8.21
C GLU A 42 -3.47 3.92 -7.97
N SER A 43 -4.66 3.44 -8.35
CA SER A 43 -5.02 2.02 -8.27
C SER A 43 -4.39 1.22 -9.42
N GLY A 44 -4.04 -0.04 -9.16
CA GLY A 44 -3.47 -0.95 -10.14
C GLY A 44 -1.94 -0.88 -10.21
N LEU A 45 -1.37 -0.94 -11.41
CA LEU A 45 0.08 -0.96 -11.60
C LEU A 45 0.65 0.47 -11.54
N VAL A 46 1.24 0.80 -10.40
CA VAL A 46 1.90 2.09 -10.19
C VAL A 46 3.25 2.09 -10.86
N ASP A 47 4.11 1.08 -10.77
CA ASP A 47 5.28 1.04 -11.65
C ASP A 47 5.83 -0.37 -11.79
N SER A 48 6.64 -0.60 -12.82
CA SER A 48 7.34 -1.86 -13.03
C SER A 48 8.71 -1.69 -13.66
N VAL A 49 9.66 -2.42 -13.13
CA VAL A 49 10.93 -2.73 -13.78
C VAL A 49 10.87 -4.18 -14.19
N VAL A 50 11.23 -4.47 -15.44
CA VAL A 50 11.45 -5.83 -15.93
C VAL A 50 12.78 -5.83 -16.63
N VAL A 51 13.67 -6.73 -16.24
CA VAL A 51 14.98 -6.90 -16.87
C VAL A 51 15.15 -8.33 -17.35
N THR A 52 15.90 -8.46 -18.43
CA THR A 52 16.43 -9.72 -18.93
C THR A 52 17.94 -9.70 -18.71
N GLY A 53 18.47 -10.65 -17.94
CA GLY A 53 19.90 -10.75 -17.64
C GLY A 53 20.38 -9.97 -16.40
N CYS A 54 21.69 -9.70 -16.36
CA CYS A 54 22.48 -9.25 -15.19
C CYS A 54 22.69 -7.74 -15.11
N TYR A 55 21.69 -6.97 -15.53
CA TYR A 55 21.83 -5.53 -15.58
C TYR A 55 21.09 -4.90 -14.41
N ASP A 56 21.82 -4.12 -13.63
CA ASP A 56 21.23 -3.24 -12.64
C ASP A 56 20.32 -2.26 -13.37
N TYR A 57 19.08 -2.19 -12.93
CA TYR A 57 18.10 -1.28 -13.51
C TYR A 57 17.41 -0.48 -12.43
N THR A 58 17.23 0.80 -12.72
CA THR A 58 16.47 1.71 -11.88
C THR A 58 15.39 2.35 -12.72
N ARG A 59 14.14 2.27 -12.26
CA ARG A 59 13.04 3.08 -12.81
C ARG A 59 12.56 4.05 -11.76
N PHE A 60 12.24 5.24 -12.26
CA PHE A 60 11.75 6.35 -11.48
C PHE A 60 10.34 6.64 -12.00
N ARG A 61 9.32 6.44 -11.16
CA ARG A 61 7.98 6.97 -11.45
C ARG A 61 7.62 8.01 -10.40
N PHE A 62 6.68 8.85 -10.82
CA PHE A 62 6.62 10.23 -10.43
C PHE A 62 5.22 10.60 -10.00
N LEU A 63 5.15 11.47 -9.00
CA LEU A 63 4.01 12.34 -8.81
C LEU A 63 4.47 13.75 -9.21
N ASN A 64 4.16 14.17 -10.45
CA ASN A 64 4.58 15.49 -10.99
C ASN A 64 3.84 16.67 -10.39
N ASP A 65 2.91 16.41 -9.49
CA ASP A 65 2.06 17.45 -9.00
C ASP A 65 2.70 18.05 -7.75
N THR A 66 2.78 19.37 -7.74
CA THR A 66 3.29 20.10 -6.58
C THR A 66 2.26 19.98 -5.48
N PHE A 67 2.52 19.13 -4.49
CA PHE A 67 1.60 18.95 -3.36
C PHE A 67 1.89 20.00 -2.30
N TYR A 68 0.88 20.78 -1.94
CA TYR A 68 0.97 21.66 -0.79
C TYR A 68 0.63 20.88 0.49
N PHE A 69 1.66 20.56 1.28
CA PHE A 69 1.50 19.81 2.53
C PHE A 69 1.32 20.68 3.78
N GLY A 70 1.32 22.01 3.65
CA GLY A 70 1.29 22.93 4.79
C GLY A 70 0.03 22.86 5.67
N ALA A 71 -1.01 22.15 5.23
CA ALA A 71 -2.23 21.91 6.00
C ALA A 71 -2.19 20.62 6.85
N TYR A 72 -1.12 19.83 6.76
CA TYR A 72 -1.00 18.51 7.37
C TYR A 72 0.24 18.45 8.27
N SER A 73 0.17 17.72 9.38
CA SER A 73 1.31 17.46 10.28
C SER A 73 2.09 16.22 9.87
N LYS A 74 1.42 15.23 9.27
CA LYS A 74 2.03 14.00 8.77
C LYS A 74 1.47 13.61 7.41
N LEU A 75 2.23 12.78 6.71
CA LEU A 75 1.79 12.04 5.54
C LEU A 75 1.84 10.54 5.85
N ARG A 76 0.82 9.81 5.44
CA ARG A 76 0.84 8.34 5.37
C ARG A 76 0.93 7.93 3.90
N VAL A 77 1.87 7.05 3.59
CA VAL A 77 2.03 6.50 2.24
C VAL A 77 1.79 5.00 2.32
N GLU A 78 0.95 4.51 1.43
CA GLU A 78 0.58 3.10 1.33
C GLU A 78 0.76 2.61 -0.10
N PHE A 79 1.38 1.45 -0.30
CA PHE A 79 1.44 0.77 -1.59
C PHE A 79 1.82 -0.69 -1.41
N GLU A 80 1.45 -1.54 -2.34
CA GLU A 80 1.93 -2.92 -2.42
C GLU A 80 3.17 -2.99 -3.31
N SER A 81 4.15 -3.81 -2.94
CA SER A 81 5.23 -4.10 -3.88
C SER A 81 5.58 -5.59 -3.95
N LEU A 82 6.05 -5.98 -5.13
CA LEU A 82 6.32 -7.37 -5.48
C LEU A 82 7.56 -7.45 -6.38
N THR A 83 8.47 -8.36 -6.08
CA THR A 83 9.68 -8.63 -6.84
C THR A 83 9.96 -10.12 -6.96
N SER A 84 10.57 -10.50 -8.08
CA SER A 84 11.10 -11.84 -8.31
C SER A 84 12.63 -11.92 -8.16
N SER A 85 13.29 -10.90 -7.60
CA SER A 85 14.75 -10.85 -7.46
C SER A 85 15.18 -10.76 -6.00
N ASP A 86 16.27 -11.46 -5.68
CA ASP A 86 16.86 -11.50 -4.33
C ASP A 86 17.57 -10.20 -3.95
N ARG A 87 17.74 -9.27 -4.91
CA ARG A 87 18.42 -7.98 -4.75
C ARG A 87 17.59 -6.85 -5.36
N ALA A 88 16.41 -6.70 -4.81
CA ALA A 88 15.50 -5.61 -5.10
C ALA A 88 15.60 -4.52 -4.02
N ARG A 89 15.39 -3.27 -4.40
CA ARG A 89 15.21 -2.18 -3.45
C ARG A 89 14.11 -1.25 -3.93
N ILE A 90 13.28 -0.81 -2.99
CA ILE A 90 12.36 0.30 -3.20
C ILE A 90 12.83 1.49 -2.37
N SER A 91 12.63 2.69 -2.88
CA SER A 91 12.88 3.90 -2.11
C SER A 91 11.82 4.96 -2.41
N PHE A 92 11.31 5.60 -1.36
CA PHE A 92 10.44 6.77 -1.48
C PHE A 92 11.26 8.00 -1.16
N VAL A 93 11.30 8.96 -2.08
CA VAL A 93 12.19 10.12 -2.03
C VAL A 93 11.35 11.38 -2.12
N SER A 94 11.69 12.35 -1.28
CA SER A 94 11.14 13.71 -1.35
C SER A 94 12.17 14.67 -1.92
N TYR A 95 11.71 15.59 -2.76
CA TYR A 95 12.50 16.69 -3.29
C TYR A 95 11.90 18.01 -2.83
N ASN A 96 12.74 18.90 -2.34
CA ASN A 96 12.34 20.27 -2.01
C ASN A 96 12.78 21.26 -3.09
N ALA A 97 12.25 22.48 -3.02
CA ALA A 97 12.54 23.55 -3.97
C ALA A 97 14.04 23.94 -4.01
N ALA A 98 14.80 23.57 -2.97
CA ALA A 98 16.24 23.77 -2.85
C ALA A 98 17.10 22.65 -3.49
N VAL A 99 16.49 21.72 -4.26
CA VAL A 99 17.17 20.63 -4.99
C VAL A 99 17.85 19.59 -4.08
N THR A 100 17.50 19.54 -2.79
CA THR A 100 17.97 18.45 -1.91
C THR A 100 16.99 17.28 -1.97
N ASN A 101 17.54 16.08 -2.18
CA ASN A 101 16.78 14.83 -2.17
C ASN A 101 16.90 14.14 -0.80
N GLN A 102 15.76 13.81 -0.20
CA GLN A 102 15.71 13.09 1.07
C GLN A 102 15.05 11.74 0.85
N ILE A 103 15.76 10.66 1.18
CA ILE A 103 15.15 9.32 1.24
C ILE A 103 14.29 9.26 2.50
N LEU A 104 12.98 9.15 2.31
CA LEU A 104 11.99 9.07 3.39
C LEU A 104 11.74 7.62 3.82
N TYR A 105 11.84 6.70 2.86
CA TYR A 105 11.58 5.29 3.08
C TYR A 105 12.46 4.45 2.17
N THR A 106 12.94 3.32 2.68
CA THR A 106 13.65 2.33 1.86
C THR A 106 13.40 0.93 2.40
N LYS A 107 13.24 -0.03 1.49
CA LYS A 107 13.18 -1.47 1.79
C LYS A 107 13.99 -2.25 0.78
N ASN A 108 14.58 -3.35 1.23
CA ASN A 108 15.46 -4.17 0.43
C ASN A 108 15.03 -5.65 0.50
N ASN A 109 15.31 -6.38 -0.58
CA ASN A 109 15.20 -7.83 -0.69
C ASN A 109 13.83 -8.36 -0.24
N GLU A 110 13.79 -9.24 0.75
CA GLU A 110 12.57 -9.86 1.27
C GLU A 110 11.54 -8.83 1.76
N GLU A 111 12.00 -7.70 2.29
CA GLU A 111 11.12 -6.64 2.76
C GLU A 111 10.48 -5.82 1.63
N VAL A 112 10.78 -6.12 0.36
CA VAL A 112 10.07 -5.55 -0.80
C VAL A 112 8.74 -6.28 -1.01
N ASN A 113 8.65 -7.58 -0.73
CA ASN A 113 7.46 -8.39 -1.02
C ASN A 113 6.36 -8.25 0.05
N MET A 114 5.87 -7.03 0.28
CA MET A 114 4.86 -6.76 1.28
C MET A 114 3.99 -5.55 0.94
N LEU A 115 2.91 -5.39 1.71
CA LEU A 115 2.23 -4.12 1.82
C LEU A 115 3.11 -3.14 2.60
N HIS A 116 3.39 -1.99 2.01
CA HIS A 116 4.10 -0.90 2.63
C HIS A 116 3.08 0.10 3.15
N SER A 117 3.20 0.45 4.43
CA SER A 117 2.47 1.55 5.05
C SER A 117 3.41 2.24 6.03
N PHE A 118 3.64 3.53 5.86
CA PHE A 118 4.50 4.31 6.74
C PHE A 118 4.03 5.76 6.86
N GLU A 119 4.28 6.33 8.04
CA GLU A 119 4.02 7.74 8.30
C GLU A 119 5.34 8.53 8.32
N LEU A 120 5.29 9.74 7.79
CA LEU A 120 6.39 10.70 7.80
C LEU A 120 5.86 12.08 8.18
N SER A 121 6.69 12.90 8.82
CA SER A 121 6.34 14.30 9.07
C SER A 121 6.09 14.99 7.73
N ALA A 122 4.98 15.72 7.61
CA ALA A 122 4.63 16.42 6.40
C ALA A 122 5.72 17.47 6.09
N PRO A 123 6.47 17.33 4.99
CA PRO A 123 7.52 18.26 4.67
C PRO A 123 6.92 19.57 4.18
N VAL A 124 7.25 20.68 4.84
CA VAL A 124 6.64 21.99 4.57
C VAL A 124 6.91 22.48 3.14
N ASP A 125 8.09 22.14 2.58
CA ASP A 125 8.60 22.68 1.30
C ASP A 125 8.83 21.61 0.21
N THR A 126 8.16 20.46 0.26
CA THR A 126 8.33 19.42 -0.78
C THR A 126 7.68 19.82 -2.08
N THR A 127 8.48 19.85 -3.15
CA THR A 127 8.04 20.16 -4.50
C THR A 127 7.46 18.92 -5.18
N TRP A 128 8.06 17.74 -4.98
CA TRP A 128 7.49 16.47 -5.48
C TRP A 128 8.01 15.25 -4.72
N LEU A 129 7.29 14.15 -4.87
CA LEU A 129 7.61 12.83 -4.32
C LEU A 129 7.91 11.84 -5.46
N GLU A 130 8.83 10.91 -5.21
CA GLU A 130 9.30 9.93 -6.18
C GLU A 130 9.37 8.53 -5.57
N LEU A 131 8.77 7.56 -6.25
CA LEU A 131 8.93 6.14 -5.94
C LEU A 131 9.96 5.55 -6.89
N ARG A 132 11.03 4.99 -6.31
CA ARG A 132 12.15 4.41 -7.04
C ARG A 132 12.15 2.90 -6.89
N LEU A 133 12.20 2.20 -8.01
CA LEU A 133 12.33 0.75 -8.05
C LEU A 133 13.72 0.38 -8.58
N TYR A 134 14.47 -0.34 -7.78
CA TYR A 134 15.82 -0.83 -8.09
C TYR A 134 15.79 -2.35 -8.16
N LEU A 135 16.47 -2.89 -9.17
CA LEU A 135 16.63 -4.31 -9.38
C LEU A 135 18.08 -4.62 -9.75
N SER A 136 18.70 -5.57 -9.05
CA SER A 136 20.09 -5.99 -9.28
C SER A 136 20.22 -7.53 -9.27
N PRO A 137 19.74 -8.23 -10.32
CA PRO A 137 19.75 -9.69 -10.33
C PRO A 137 21.16 -10.29 -10.17
N GLN A 138 21.32 -11.27 -9.26
CA GLN A 138 22.60 -11.96 -9.05
C GLN A 138 22.87 -13.08 -10.07
N VAL A 139 21.81 -13.73 -10.56
CA VAL A 139 21.87 -14.89 -11.46
C VAL A 139 21.03 -14.60 -12.68
N CYS A 140 21.60 -14.90 -13.85
CA CYS A 140 21.08 -14.44 -15.13
C CYS A 140 21.00 -15.61 -16.09
N GLY A 141 19.89 -16.32 -16.03
CA GLY A 141 19.53 -17.26 -17.07
C GLY A 141 19.12 -16.52 -18.34
N GLU A 142 19.46 -17.06 -19.50
CA GLU A 142 19.12 -16.48 -20.82
C GLU A 142 17.60 -16.35 -21.07
N ASN A 143 16.77 -16.95 -20.20
CA ASN A 143 15.30 -16.91 -20.30
C ASN A 143 14.61 -16.53 -18.97
N GLU A 144 15.32 -15.96 -18.01
CA GLU A 144 14.74 -15.54 -16.74
C GLU A 144 14.36 -14.06 -16.74
N TYR A 145 13.08 -13.79 -16.53
CA TYR A 145 12.58 -12.42 -16.33
C TYR A 145 12.60 -12.08 -14.85
N ARG A 146 13.38 -11.07 -14.49
CA ARG A 146 13.37 -10.51 -13.14
C ARG A 146 12.60 -9.21 -13.15
N PHE A 147 11.77 -9.02 -12.13
CA PHE A 147 10.95 -7.83 -12.03
C PHE A 147 10.87 -7.30 -10.62
N ILE A 148 10.52 -6.03 -10.51
CA ILE A 148 9.99 -5.38 -9.32
C ILE A 148 8.83 -4.49 -9.76
N ARG A 149 7.75 -4.51 -8.99
CA ARG A 149 6.52 -3.79 -9.28
C ARG A 149 6.02 -3.13 -8.02
N ALA A 150 5.47 -1.95 -8.15
CA ALA A 150 4.68 -1.29 -7.13
C ALA A 150 3.25 -1.11 -7.62
N ARG A 151 2.29 -1.23 -6.70
CA ARG A 151 0.87 -1.24 -6.99
C ARG A 151 0.09 -0.49 -5.94
N ASP A 152 -1.08 0.01 -6.35
CA ASP A 152 -2.12 0.52 -5.45
C ASP A 152 -1.58 1.61 -4.49
N LEU A 153 -0.95 2.66 -5.04
CA LEU A 153 -0.31 3.74 -4.28
C LEU A 153 -1.37 4.72 -3.76
N LYS A 154 -1.34 4.99 -2.46
CA LYS A 154 -2.18 5.97 -1.78
C LYS A 154 -1.33 6.86 -0.89
N ILE A 155 -1.65 8.15 -0.88
CA ILE A 155 -1.02 9.13 0.00
C ILE A 155 -2.12 9.88 0.74
N TYR A 156 -2.02 9.88 2.06
CA TYR A 156 -2.94 10.56 2.96
C TYR A 156 -2.22 11.67 3.70
N GLY A 157 -2.87 12.82 3.83
CA GLY A 157 -2.49 13.89 4.74
C GLY A 157 -3.22 13.73 6.07
N ILE A 158 -2.47 13.80 7.17
CA ILE A 158 -3.00 13.71 8.53
C ILE A 158 -2.82 15.09 9.17
N LYS A 159 -3.91 15.66 9.67
CA LYS A 159 -3.88 16.96 10.37
C LYS A 159 -3.33 16.80 11.79
#